data_AF-A0A4Q6AEA6-F1
#
_entry.id   AF-A0A4Q6AEA6-F1
#
_cell.length_a   1.000
_cell.length_b   1.000
_cell.length_c   1.000
_cell.angle_alpha   90.00
_cell.angle_beta   90.00
_cell.angle_gamma   90.00
#
_symmetry.space_group_name_H-M   'P 1'
#
loop_
_entity.id
_entity.type
_entity.pdbx_description
1 polymer ?
#
loop_
_entity_poly.entity_id
_entity_poly.type
_entity_poly.pdbx_seq_one_letter_code
_entity_poly.pdbx_strand_id
1 'polypeptide(L)'
;MRLRTVVPYSLHKTILQPAVAILLLLTAGCISDYKFESLSEYTIDHNALEDGDSILVIYCSGGPDDNRDREYYYHLVVTTVDGRDTVNLLTHDIKNINEEQPVKAFISSQSPAFKLFQANLEDVRDTNIDSIVVKPISRVVRNLDYKHIEDNHYPTVIGMMGELFTDLPPDVREIAEKNIREAKANKADSSGDSM
;
A
#
# COMPACT_ATOMS: atom_id res chain seq x y z
N MET A 1 56.37 55.73 39.03
CA MET A 1 56.46 54.27 38.88
C MET A 1 55.09 53.69 39.20
N ARG A 2 54.27 53.36 38.18
CA ARG A 2 52.90 52.86 38.35
C ARG A 2 52.84 51.42 37.85
N LEU A 3 52.59 50.48 38.76
CA LEU A 3 52.39 49.07 38.45
C LEU A 3 51.01 48.90 37.79
N ARG A 4 50.98 48.41 36.54
CA ARG A 4 49.76 47.98 35.87
C ARG A 4 49.53 46.51 36.16
N THR A 5 48.44 46.19 36.84
CA THR A 5 47.93 44.83 37.00
C THR A 5 47.21 44.42 35.73
N VAL A 6 47.62 43.28 35.16
CA VAL A 6 46.98 42.65 34.00
C VAL A 6 46.01 41.61 34.54
N VAL A 7 44.72 41.77 34.26
CA VAL A 7 43.68 40.79 34.61
C VAL A 7 43.57 39.78 33.46
N PRO A 8 43.68 38.46 33.70
CA PRO A 8 43.52 37.47 32.65
C PRO A 8 42.02 37.28 32.38
N TYR A 9 41.59 37.55 31.14
CA TYR A 9 40.24 37.21 30.68
C TYR A 9 40.15 35.70 30.41
N SER A 10 39.22 35.09 31.13
CA SER A 10 38.94 33.66 31.19
C SER A 10 38.55 33.05 29.83
N LEU A 11 39.14 31.89 29.58
CA LEU A 11 39.00 31.04 28.40
C LEU A 11 37.72 30.20 28.50
N HIS A 12 36.57 30.73 28.06
CA HIS A 12 35.32 29.96 27.97
C HIS A 12 34.64 30.14 26.61
N LYS A 13 35.23 29.59 25.55
CA LYS A 13 34.56 29.42 24.24
C LYS A 13 35.08 28.17 23.52
N THR A 14 34.73 26.97 23.98
CA THR A 14 35.00 25.78 23.15
C THR A 14 34.17 24.52 23.41
N ILE A 15 33.15 24.54 24.28
CA ILE A 15 32.38 23.32 24.60
C ILE A 15 30.95 23.32 24.01
N LEU A 16 30.47 24.46 23.47
CA LEU A 16 29.09 24.55 22.96
C LEU A 16 28.90 24.10 21.49
N GLN A 17 29.98 23.83 20.74
CA GLN A 17 29.89 23.46 19.32
C GLN A 17 29.63 21.96 18.99
N PRO A 18 30.13 20.94 19.74
CA PRO A 18 29.88 19.55 19.36
C PRO A 18 28.44 19.08 19.66
N ALA A 19 27.78 19.66 20.67
CA ALA A 19 26.41 19.27 21.03
C ALA A 19 25.37 19.63 19.96
N VAL A 20 25.56 20.73 19.24
CA VAL A 20 24.67 21.16 18.14
C VAL A 20 24.85 20.26 16.91
N ALA A 21 26.07 19.81 16.63
CA ALA A 21 26.35 18.91 15.50
C ALA A 21 25.77 17.50 15.71
N ILE A 22 25.79 16.99 16.94
CA ILE A 22 25.20 15.69 17.30
C ILE A 22 23.66 15.74 17.20
N LEU A 23 23.02 16.85 17.59
CA LEU A 23 21.58 17.02 17.49
C LEU A 23 21.09 17.08 16.03
N LEU A 24 21.87 17.69 15.12
CA LEU A 24 21.57 17.74 13.69
C LEU A 24 21.72 16.38 12.98
N LEU A 25 22.58 15.48 13.48
CA LEU A 25 22.74 14.12 12.93
C LEU A 25 21.58 13.19 13.32
N LEU A 26 20.89 13.45 14.44
CA LEU A 26 19.76 12.63 14.89
C LEU A 26 18.46 12.91 14.14
N THR A 27 18.35 14.02 13.41
CA THR A 27 17.13 14.36 12.64
C THR A 27 17.15 13.86 11.19
N ALA A 28 18.22 13.20 10.74
CA ALA A 28 18.37 12.74 9.36
C ALA A 28 17.76 11.34 9.08
N GLY A 29 17.14 10.71 10.08
CA GLY A 29 16.93 9.25 10.09
C GLY A 29 15.51 8.73 9.85
N CYS A 30 14.62 9.46 9.17
CA CYS A 30 13.31 8.92 8.79
C CYS A 30 13.08 9.13 7.30
N ILE A 31 13.71 8.28 6.49
CA ILE A 31 13.34 8.12 5.08
C ILE A 31 12.05 7.29 5.12
N SER A 32 10.98 7.79 4.51
CA SER A 32 9.75 7.02 4.39
C SER A 32 9.96 5.93 3.35
N ASP A 33 9.61 4.69 3.70
CA ASP A 33 9.65 3.54 2.78
C ASP A 33 8.57 3.64 1.68
N TYR A 34 7.77 4.71 1.69
CA TYR A 34 6.69 4.95 0.75
C TYR A 34 6.97 6.09 -0.20
N LYS A 35 6.63 5.87 -1.47
CA LYS A 35 6.58 6.90 -2.51
C LYS A 35 5.15 7.03 -3.01
N PHE A 36 4.79 8.24 -3.43
CA PHE A 36 3.51 8.47 -4.09
C PHE A 36 3.73 8.85 -5.55
N GLU A 37 2.98 8.21 -6.42
CA GLU A 37 3.04 8.42 -7.87
C GLU A 37 1.69 8.91 -8.39
N SER A 38 1.72 9.53 -9.56
CA SER A 38 0.50 9.98 -10.23
C SER A 38 -0.24 8.79 -10.82
N LEU A 39 -1.57 8.77 -10.71
CA LEU A 39 -2.42 7.78 -11.38
C LEU A 39 -2.20 7.78 -12.90
N SER A 40 -1.75 8.89 -13.48
CA SER A 40 -1.43 9.00 -14.91
C SER A 40 -0.29 8.10 -15.39
N GLU A 41 0.55 7.59 -14.48
CA GLU A 41 1.62 6.65 -14.84
C GLU A 41 1.09 5.24 -15.14
N TYR A 42 -0.19 4.98 -14.84
CA TYR A 42 -0.83 3.68 -15.01
C TYR A 42 -1.73 3.65 -16.25
N THR A 43 -1.57 2.61 -17.07
CA THR A 43 -2.51 2.32 -18.15
C THR A 43 -3.71 1.55 -17.57
N ILE A 44 -4.82 2.26 -17.39
CA ILE A 44 -6.05 1.67 -16.84
C ILE A 44 -6.79 0.90 -17.93
N ASP A 45 -7.00 -0.40 -17.70
CA ASP A 45 -7.80 -1.29 -18.54
C ASP A 45 -8.97 -1.84 -17.71
N HIS A 46 -10.17 -1.36 -17.99
CA HIS A 46 -11.38 -1.77 -17.27
C HIS A 46 -11.84 -3.21 -17.58
N ASN A 47 -11.25 -3.86 -18.59
CA ASN A 47 -11.64 -5.21 -19.02
C ASN A 47 -10.59 -6.26 -18.66
N ALA A 48 -9.50 -5.88 -17.98
CA ALA A 48 -8.47 -6.84 -17.57
C ALA A 48 -8.91 -7.76 -16.42
N LEU A 49 -10.00 -7.42 -15.72
CA LEU A 49 -10.74 -8.28 -14.80
C LEU A 49 -12.24 -7.97 -14.89
N GLU A 50 -13.08 -9.00 -14.75
CA GLU A 50 -14.53 -8.89 -14.70
C GLU A 50 -15.07 -8.92 -13.26
N ASP A 51 -16.23 -8.28 -13.03
CA ASP A 51 -16.91 -8.33 -11.73
C ASP A 51 -17.14 -9.77 -11.28
N GLY A 52 -16.66 -10.10 -10.08
CA GLY A 52 -16.78 -11.43 -9.50
C GLY A 52 -15.59 -12.36 -9.78
N ASP A 53 -14.61 -11.95 -10.59
CA ASP A 53 -13.41 -12.74 -10.82
C ASP A 53 -12.71 -13.09 -9.50
N SER A 54 -12.36 -14.37 -9.36
CA SER A 54 -11.62 -14.84 -8.20
C SER A 54 -10.14 -14.51 -8.39
N ILE A 55 -9.61 -13.67 -7.50
CA ILE A 55 -8.25 -13.17 -7.54
C ILE A 55 -7.47 -13.58 -6.28
N LEU A 56 -6.17 -13.80 -6.47
CA LEU A 56 -5.20 -14.07 -5.43
C LEU A 56 -4.27 -12.85 -5.31
N VAL A 57 -4.12 -12.31 -4.09
CA VAL A 57 -3.20 -11.20 -3.83
C VAL A 57 -1.78 -11.74 -3.69
N ILE A 58 -0.88 -11.30 -4.58
CA ILE A 58 0.55 -11.66 -4.57
C ILE A 58 1.34 -10.60 -3.83
N TYR A 59 0.90 -9.34 -3.94
CA TYR A 59 1.57 -8.18 -3.40
C TYR A 59 0.56 -7.12 -2.95
N CYS A 60 0.90 -6.39 -1.89
CA CYS A 60 0.22 -5.20 -1.45
C CYS A 60 1.26 -4.19 -0.99
N SER A 61 1.18 -2.95 -1.52
CA SER A 61 2.06 -1.86 -1.11
C SER A 61 1.99 -1.59 0.38
N GLY A 62 0.82 -1.78 1.00
CA GLY A 62 0.52 -1.14 2.27
C GLY A 62 0.51 0.37 2.12
N GLY A 63 0.58 1.10 3.23
CA GLY A 63 0.68 2.55 3.20
C GLY A 63 1.21 3.11 4.51
N PRO A 64 1.57 4.40 4.53
CA PRO A 64 2.08 5.07 5.73
C PRO A 64 0.99 5.30 6.79
N ASP A 65 -0.28 5.20 6.41
CA ASP A 65 -1.45 5.40 7.28
C ASP A 65 -2.64 4.51 6.86
N ASP A 66 -3.77 4.69 7.53
CA ASP A 66 -5.01 3.94 7.26
C ASP A 66 -5.89 4.55 6.17
N ASN A 67 -5.44 5.63 5.52
CA ASN A 67 -6.05 6.27 4.35
C ASN A 67 -7.57 6.50 4.48
N ARG A 68 -8.07 6.88 5.67
CA ARG A 68 -9.51 7.09 5.92
C ARG A 68 -10.15 8.08 4.97
N ASP A 69 -9.39 9.11 4.58
CA ASP A 69 -9.85 10.17 3.69
C ASP A 69 -9.70 9.83 2.20
N ARG A 70 -9.18 8.63 1.87
CA ARG A 70 -8.98 8.13 0.50
C ARG A 70 -8.22 9.12 -0.36
N GLU A 71 -7.03 9.50 0.09
CA GLU A 71 -6.17 10.45 -0.60
C GLU A 71 -5.36 9.79 -1.73
N TYR A 72 -5.17 8.48 -1.65
CA TYR A 72 -4.41 7.68 -2.60
C TYR A 72 -4.99 6.26 -2.75
N TYR A 73 -4.57 5.56 -3.80
CA TYR A 73 -4.80 4.11 -3.96
C TYR A 73 -3.63 3.32 -3.39
N TYR A 74 -3.92 2.20 -2.75
CA TYR A 74 -2.97 1.11 -2.52
C TYR A 74 -2.72 0.38 -3.83
N HIS A 75 -1.45 0.05 -4.10
CA HIS A 75 -1.05 -0.74 -5.25
C HIS A 75 -0.93 -2.22 -4.85
N LEU A 76 -1.71 -3.07 -5.51
CA LEU A 76 -1.61 -4.51 -5.38
C LEU A 76 -1.19 -5.13 -6.71
N VAL A 77 -0.50 -6.26 -6.64
CA VAL A 77 -0.38 -7.19 -7.77
C VAL A 77 -1.20 -8.42 -7.43
N VAL A 78 -2.13 -8.75 -8.33
CA VAL A 78 -3.05 -9.88 -8.15
C VAL A 78 -3.00 -10.77 -9.38
N THR A 79 -3.32 -12.05 -9.20
CA THR A 79 -3.52 -12.99 -10.31
C THR A 79 -4.93 -13.56 -10.26
N THR A 80 -5.53 -13.85 -11.40
CA THR A 80 -6.72 -14.70 -11.44
C THR A 80 -6.38 -16.08 -10.89
N VAL A 81 -7.35 -16.73 -10.24
CA VAL A 81 -7.16 -18.06 -9.64
C VAL A 81 -6.80 -19.13 -10.67
N ASP A 82 -7.31 -19.01 -11.88
CA ASP A 82 -6.95 -19.90 -12.99
C ASP A 82 -5.51 -19.67 -13.51
N GLY A 83 -4.81 -18.68 -12.94
CA GLY A 83 -3.40 -18.37 -13.19
C GLY A 83 -3.13 -17.75 -14.56
N ARG A 84 -4.17 -17.32 -15.28
CA ARG A 84 -4.02 -16.81 -16.66
C ARG A 84 -3.58 -15.36 -16.70
N ASP A 85 -4.11 -14.53 -15.80
CA ASP A 85 -3.94 -13.08 -15.87
C ASP A 85 -3.32 -12.55 -14.58
N THR A 86 -2.23 -11.81 -14.71
CA THR A 86 -1.65 -11.02 -13.62
C THR A 86 -1.88 -9.54 -13.91
N VAL A 87 -2.47 -8.83 -12.96
CA VAL A 87 -2.87 -7.44 -13.14
C VAL A 87 -2.44 -6.60 -11.94
N ASN A 88 -2.23 -5.31 -12.18
CA ASN A 88 -2.14 -4.33 -11.11
C ASN A 88 -3.55 -3.97 -10.65
N LEU A 89 -3.81 -4.04 -9.36
CA LEU A 89 -5.07 -3.62 -8.76
C LEU A 89 -4.85 -2.38 -7.90
N LEU A 90 -5.55 -1.30 -8.24
CA LEU A 90 -5.60 -0.08 -7.43
C LEU A 90 -6.88 -0.08 -6.59
N THR A 91 -6.72 -0.14 -5.27
CA THR A 91 -7.83 -0.16 -4.30
C THR A 91 -7.64 0.93 -3.24
N HIS A 92 -8.73 1.44 -2.69
CA HIS A 92 -8.68 2.42 -1.58
C HIS A 92 -8.77 1.74 -0.20
N ASP A 93 -9.01 0.43 -0.17
CA ASP A 93 -9.10 -0.34 1.07
C ASP A 93 -8.35 -1.67 0.95
N ILE A 94 -7.60 -2.00 1.98
CA ILE A 94 -6.80 -3.22 2.13
C ILE A 94 -7.14 -4.01 3.40
N LYS A 95 -8.17 -3.60 4.16
CA LYS A 95 -8.59 -4.26 5.42
C LYS A 95 -8.91 -5.74 5.24
N ASN A 96 -9.38 -6.12 4.05
CA ASN A 96 -9.78 -7.50 3.75
C ASN A 96 -8.60 -8.37 3.29
N ILE A 97 -7.37 -7.86 3.22
CA ILE A 97 -6.18 -8.67 2.91
C ILE A 97 -5.75 -9.38 4.18
N ASN A 98 -6.08 -10.66 4.28
CA ASN A 98 -5.62 -11.54 5.34
C ASN A 98 -4.91 -12.76 4.72
N GLU A 99 -3.88 -13.28 5.41
CA GLU A 99 -3.16 -14.48 4.95
C GLU A 99 -4.05 -15.74 5.03
N GLU A 100 -5.18 -15.68 5.74
CA GLU A 100 -6.09 -16.81 5.96
C GLU A 100 -7.11 -17.01 4.83
N GLN A 101 -7.49 -15.95 4.11
CA GLN A 101 -8.36 -16.03 2.95
C GLN A 101 -7.66 -15.34 1.78
N PRO A 102 -6.80 -16.06 1.05
CA PRO A 102 -5.95 -15.46 0.04
C PRO A 102 -6.73 -15.14 -1.25
N VAL A 103 -7.87 -15.81 -1.45
CA VAL A 103 -8.75 -15.61 -2.61
C VAL A 103 -9.83 -14.60 -2.27
N LYS A 104 -10.02 -13.62 -3.14
CA LYS A 104 -11.04 -12.58 -3.04
C LYS A 104 -11.82 -12.51 -4.34
N ALA A 105 -13.05 -11.99 -4.26
CA ALA A 105 -13.78 -11.60 -5.46
C ALA A 105 -13.38 -10.17 -5.85
N PHE A 106 -13.06 -9.95 -7.12
CA PHE A 106 -12.87 -8.60 -7.65
C PHE A 106 -14.22 -7.89 -7.80
N ILE A 107 -14.27 -6.62 -7.40
CA ILE A 107 -15.41 -5.72 -7.60
C ILE A 107 -14.89 -4.49 -8.35
N SER A 108 -15.27 -4.34 -9.61
CA SER A 108 -14.88 -3.25 -10.50
C SER A 108 -15.33 -1.90 -9.97
N SER A 109 -14.52 -0.88 -10.25
CA SER A 109 -14.89 0.52 -10.04
C SER A 109 -16.15 0.96 -10.79
N GLN A 110 -16.55 0.22 -11.83
CA GLN A 110 -17.79 0.46 -12.58
C GLN A 110 -19.03 -0.18 -11.92
N SER A 111 -18.83 -1.04 -10.93
CA SER A 111 -19.91 -1.77 -10.25
C SER A 111 -20.74 -0.85 -9.36
N PRO A 112 -22.08 -1.00 -9.30
CA PRO A 112 -22.92 -0.32 -8.31
C PRO A 112 -22.46 -0.58 -6.86
N ALA A 113 -21.97 -1.79 -6.58
CA ALA A 113 -21.44 -2.16 -5.27
C ALA A 113 -20.25 -1.28 -4.87
N PHE A 114 -19.32 -1.02 -5.80
CA PHE A 114 -18.17 -0.17 -5.55
C PHE A 114 -18.59 1.27 -5.22
N LYS A 115 -19.56 1.84 -5.95
CA LYS A 115 -20.10 3.17 -5.66
C LYS A 115 -20.73 3.24 -4.26
N LEU A 116 -21.47 2.21 -3.87
CA LEU A 116 -22.07 2.10 -2.54
C LEU A 116 -21.02 2.05 -1.43
N PHE A 117 -19.97 1.25 -1.58
CA PHE A 117 -18.86 1.21 -0.62
C PHE A 117 -18.10 2.53 -0.55
N GLN A 118 -18.08 3.27 -1.66
CA GLN A 118 -17.47 4.59 -1.70
C GLN A 118 -18.36 5.71 -1.14
N ALA A 119 -19.67 5.56 -1.12
CA ALA A 119 -20.53 6.53 -0.46
C ALA A 119 -20.37 6.44 1.07
N ASN A 120 -20.42 7.57 1.76
CA ASN A 120 -20.66 7.54 3.20
C ASN A 120 -22.07 6.98 3.43
N LEU A 121 -22.22 5.99 4.30
CA LEU A 121 -23.51 5.33 4.57
C LEU A 121 -24.63 6.31 4.96
N GLU A 122 -24.28 7.49 5.48
CA GLU A 122 -25.22 8.57 5.82
C GLU A 122 -25.84 9.24 4.58
N ASP A 123 -25.14 9.26 3.44
CA ASP A 123 -25.57 9.88 2.17
C ASP A 123 -26.49 8.96 1.33
N VAL A 124 -26.61 7.67 1.70
CA VAL A 124 -27.23 6.63 0.84
C VAL A 124 -28.69 6.35 1.20
N ARG A 125 -29.21 6.83 2.34
CA ARG A 125 -30.55 6.40 2.84
C ARG A 125 -31.71 6.70 1.89
N ASP A 126 -31.61 7.72 1.02
CA ASP A 126 -32.68 8.13 0.09
C ASP A 126 -32.16 8.49 -1.32
N THR A 127 -30.93 8.11 -1.67
CA THR A 127 -30.26 8.57 -2.90
C THR A 127 -30.19 7.47 -3.95
N ASN A 128 -30.43 7.80 -5.23
CA ASN A 128 -30.21 6.86 -6.34
C ASN A 128 -28.71 6.53 -6.46
N ILE A 129 -28.35 5.25 -6.49
CA ILE A 129 -26.95 4.78 -6.60
C ILE A 129 -26.22 5.43 -7.79
N ASP A 130 -26.93 5.68 -8.88
CA ASP A 130 -26.37 6.29 -10.09
C ASP A 130 -25.96 7.76 -9.89
N SER A 131 -26.53 8.44 -8.90
CA SER A 131 -26.19 9.83 -8.56
C SER A 131 -25.04 9.97 -7.55
N ILE A 132 -24.51 8.86 -7.02
CA ILE A 132 -23.38 8.89 -6.09
C ILE A 132 -22.13 9.37 -6.83
N VAL A 133 -21.60 10.52 -6.39
CA VAL A 133 -20.33 11.06 -6.88
C VAL A 133 -19.20 10.52 -6.02
N VAL A 134 -18.32 9.74 -6.63
CA VAL A 134 -17.13 9.19 -5.98
C VAL A 134 -16.03 10.26 -5.95
N LYS A 135 -15.37 10.42 -4.79
CA LYS A 135 -14.21 11.32 -4.64
C LYS A 135 -13.10 10.89 -5.62
N PRO A 136 -12.61 11.78 -6.50
CA PRO A 136 -11.51 11.45 -7.38
C PRO A 136 -10.21 11.27 -6.59
N ILE A 137 -9.47 10.23 -6.91
CA ILE A 137 -8.15 9.93 -6.36
C ILE A 137 -7.15 9.99 -7.50
N SER A 138 -6.05 10.73 -7.32
CA SER A 138 -5.06 10.99 -8.37
C SER A 138 -3.67 10.42 -8.06
N ARG A 139 -3.53 9.76 -6.91
CA ARG A 139 -2.26 9.25 -6.40
C ARG A 139 -2.31 7.77 -6.11
N VAL A 140 -1.19 7.10 -6.28
CA VAL A 140 -0.97 5.70 -5.90
C VAL A 140 0.20 5.65 -4.93
N VAL A 141 0.07 4.92 -3.82
CA VAL A 141 1.16 4.66 -2.89
C VAL A 141 1.95 3.43 -3.33
N ARG A 142 3.27 3.53 -3.20
CA ARG A 142 4.28 2.55 -3.61
C ARG A 142 5.19 2.27 -2.43
N ASN A 143 5.61 1.02 -2.25
CA ASN A 143 6.55 0.61 -1.22
C ASN A 143 7.92 0.31 -1.84
N LEU A 144 8.90 1.13 -1.48
CA LEU A 144 10.23 1.12 -2.07
C LEU A 144 11.02 -0.16 -1.77
N ASP A 145 10.66 -0.91 -0.71
CA ASP A 145 11.28 -2.20 -0.38
C ASP A 145 10.95 -3.28 -1.43
N TYR A 146 9.83 -3.14 -2.14
CA TYR A 146 9.32 -4.13 -3.10
C TYR A 146 9.41 -3.67 -4.56
N LYS A 147 10.32 -2.74 -4.86
CA LYS A 147 10.50 -2.15 -6.19
C LYS A 147 10.54 -3.18 -7.33
N HIS A 148 11.14 -4.36 -7.10
CA HIS A 148 11.26 -5.41 -8.11
C HIS A 148 9.92 -6.06 -8.52
N ILE A 149 8.90 -6.04 -7.66
CA ILE A 149 7.54 -6.50 -7.97
C ILE A 149 6.73 -5.35 -8.56
N GLU A 150 6.93 -4.17 -8.00
CA GLU A 150 6.22 -2.95 -8.29
C GLU A 150 6.54 -2.36 -9.67
N ASP A 151 7.79 -2.42 -10.13
CA ASP A 151 8.24 -1.96 -11.45
C ASP A 151 7.87 -2.98 -12.55
N ASN A 152 6.57 -3.17 -12.76
CA ASN A 152 6.02 -4.06 -13.77
C ASN A 152 5.18 -3.28 -14.81
N HIS A 153 4.75 -3.98 -15.87
CA HIS A 153 3.93 -3.42 -16.95
C HIS A 153 2.60 -4.17 -17.11
N TYR A 154 2.08 -4.77 -16.04
CA TYR A 154 0.79 -5.44 -16.09
C TYR A 154 -0.35 -4.44 -16.33
N PRO A 155 -1.45 -4.86 -16.99
CA PRO A 155 -2.63 -4.00 -17.12
C PRO A 155 -3.13 -3.61 -15.72
N THR A 156 -3.65 -2.39 -15.61
CA THR A 156 -4.09 -1.85 -14.31
C THR A 156 -5.61 -1.74 -14.25
N VAL A 157 -6.21 -2.30 -13.22
CA VAL A 157 -7.63 -2.13 -12.90
C VAL A 157 -7.79 -1.28 -11.64
N ILE A 158 -8.92 -0.59 -11.54
CA ILE A 158 -9.36 0.08 -10.31
C ILE A 158 -10.58 -0.65 -9.79
N GLY A 159 -10.56 -1.05 -8.51
CA GLY A 159 -11.67 -1.75 -7.90
C GLY A 159 -11.45 -2.02 -6.41
N MET A 160 -12.20 -2.99 -5.89
CA MET A 160 -12.14 -3.47 -4.51
C MET A 160 -12.10 -4.99 -4.47
N MET A 161 -11.76 -5.51 -3.29
CA MET A 161 -11.83 -6.94 -2.98
C MET A 161 -13.02 -7.20 -2.06
N GLY A 162 -13.90 -8.11 -2.49
CA GLY A 162 -14.96 -8.68 -1.68
C GLY A 162 -14.57 -10.03 -1.10
N GLU A 163 -15.21 -10.41 0.00
CA GLU A 163 -15.19 -11.79 0.47
C GLU A 163 -16.00 -12.68 -0.49
N LEU A 164 -15.51 -13.89 -0.74
CA LEU A 164 -16.27 -14.90 -1.45
C LEU A 164 -17.31 -15.48 -0.49
N PHE A 165 -18.58 -15.15 -0.72
CA PHE A 165 -19.70 -15.72 0.05
C PHE A 165 -20.08 -17.15 -0.37
N THR A 166 -19.26 -17.80 -1.20
CA THR A 166 -19.51 -19.16 -1.70
C THR A 166 -18.34 -20.08 -1.34
N ASP A 167 -18.66 -21.34 -1.01
CA ASP A 167 -17.65 -22.39 -0.89
C ASP A 167 -16.86 -22.45 -2.19
N LEU A 168 -15.58 -22.10 -2.14
CA LEU A 168 -14.70 -22.20 -3.30
C LEU A 168 -14.78 -23.62 -3.86
N PRO A 169 -14.84 -23.79 -5.20
CA PRO A 169 -14.70 -25.09 -5.82
C PRO A 169 -13.47 -25.83 -5.24
N PRO A 170 -13.56 -27.14 -4.94
CA PRO A 170 -12.50 -27.86 -4.22
C PRO A 170 -11.11 -27.76 -4.87
N ASP A 171 -11.05 -27.71 -6.20
CA ASP A 171 -9.86 -27.53 -7.02
C ASP A 171 -9.24 -26.14 -6.87
N VAL A 172 -10.06 -25.09 -6.87
CA VAL A 172 -9.63 -23.71 -6.58
C VAL A 172 -9.07 -23.60 -5.16
N ARG A 173 -9.73 -24.24 -4.19
CA ARG A 173 -9.27 -24.25 -2.80
C ARG A 173 -7.90 -24.92 -2.68
N GLU A 174 -7.70 -26.04 -3.36
CA GLU A 174 -6.41 -26.76 -3.37
C GLU A 174 -5.28 -25.91 -3.97
N ILE A 175 -5.53 -25.20 -5.08
CA ILE A 175 -4.55 -24.29 -5.70
C ILE A 175 -4.21 -23.14 -4.76
N ALA A 176 -5.21 -22.52 -4.15
CA ALA A 176 -5.00 -21.43 -3.19
C ALA A 176 -4.17 -21.90 -1.98
N GLU A 177 -4.52 -23.04 -1.39
CA GLU A 177 -3.79 -23.64 -0.27
C GLU A 177 -2.33 -23.99 -0.64
N LYS A 178 -2.10 -24.49 -1.86
CA LYS A 178 -0.76 -24.77 -2.38
C LYS A 178 0.07 -23.49 -2.50
N ASN A 179 -0.48 -22.44 -3.11
CA ASN A 179 0.24 -21.17 -3.30
C ASN A 179 0.56 -20.50 -1.96
N ILE A 180 -0.36 -20.54 -0.98
CA ILE A 180 -0.07 -20.06 0.39
C ILE A 180 1.10 -20.84 0.99
N ARG A 181 1.12 -22.17 0.84
CA ARG A 181 2.17 -23.03 1.41
C ARG A 181 3.54 -22.69 0.82
N GLU A 182 3.62 -22.47 -0.49
CA GLU A 182 4.84 -22.08 -1.19
C GLU A 182 5.32 -20.68 -0.77
N ALA A 183 4.41 -19.70 -0.67
CA ALA A 183 4.74 -18.36 -0.21
C ALA A 183 5.28 -18.35 1.24
N LYS A 184 4.69 -19.14 2.14
CA LYS A 184 5.16 -19.28 3.52
C LYS A 184 6.53 -19.94 3.61
N ALA A 185 6.82 -20.93 2.76
CA ALA A 185 8.14 -21.56 2.70
C ALA A 185 9.22 -20.54 2.28
N ASN A 186 8.95 -19.76 1.23
CA ASN A 186 9.90 -18.77 0.73
C ASN A 186 10.18 -17.65 1.75
N LYS A 187 9.17 -17.25 2.55
CA LYS A 187 9.34 -16.25 3.62
C LYS A 187 10.24 -16.75 4.75
N ALA A 188 10.12 -18.03 5.13
CA ALA A 188 10.96 -18.62 6.17
C ALA A 188 12.44 -18.64 5.78
N ASP A 189 12.75 -18.99 4.53
CA ASP A 189 14.13 -19.04 4.02
C ASP A 189 14.77 -17.64 3.98
N SER A 190 13.99 -16.60 3.66
CA SER A 190 14.49 -15.22 3.63
C SER A 190 14.80 -14.61 5.00
N SER A 191 14.27 -15.19 6.08
CA SER A 191 14.45 -14.69 7.45
C SER A 191 15.64 -15.29 8.19
N GLY A 192 16.33 -16.27 7.60
CA GLY A 192 17.43 -17.00 8.22
C GLY A 192 18.83 -16.40 8.01
N ASP A 193 18.98 -15.37 7.17
CA ASP A 193 20.30 -14.88 6.70
C ASP A 193 20.74 -13.54 7.33
N SER A 194 20.09 -13.11 8.41
CA SER A 194 20.43 -11.89 9.14
C SER A 194 20.87 -12.14 10.59
N MET A 195 21.74 -13.14 10.80
CA MET A 195 22.47 -13.35 12.06
C MET A 195 23.98 -13.21 11.86
#